data_AF-A0A6L6T8Y4-F1
#
_entry.id   AF-A0A6L6T8Y4-F1
#
_cell.length_a   1.000
_cell.length_b   1.000
_cell.length_c   1.000
_cell.angle_alpha   90.00
_cell.angle_beta   90.00
_cell.angle_gamma   90.00
#
_symmetry.space_group_name_H-M   'P 1'
#
loop_
_entity.id
_entity.type
_entity.pdbx_description
1 polymer ?
#
loop_
_entity_poly.entity_id
_entity_poly.type
_entity_poly.pdbx_seq_one_letter_code
_entity_poly.pdbx_strand_id
1 'polypeptide(L)'
;MKMDLKVLFSIVSAVTTMMAAAKVIIDLSVGTKARLKDDYRFAKEFFSDLDAERLHPLAVERGYHAIAGTRGINATDIAYLISLDKPQRRLTDYVFSRAYVDMDASNHKIAFKQPYRTAFSRRWRKCWECLKYVVLAAIALAPFLVVGVLRYDLEYLMLLIVTVPIFGTLAVNSLVNYVRIGCAEELVKEQRLHTPLIQLENVGKAVARHRA
;
A
#
# COMPACT_ATOMS: atom_id res chain seq x y z
N MET A 1 11.97 30.10 -24.82
CA MET A 1 12.33 28.67 -24.72
C MET A 1 11.09 27.84 -25.06
N LYS A 2 10.85 27.53 -26.36
CA LYS A 2 9.75 26.63 -26.75
C LYS A 2 10.27 25.21 -26.55
N MET A 3 9.84 24.55 -25.47
CA MET A 3 10.05 23.11 -25.34
C MET A 3 9.40 22.44 -26.55
N ASP A 4 10.15 21.61 -27.26
CA ASP A 4 9.67 20.92 -28.46
C ASP A 4 8.44 20.08 -28.10
N LEU A 5 7.30 20.38 -28.75
CA LEU A 5 6.02 19.72 -28.50
C LEU A 5 6.14 18.19 -28.67
N LYS A 6 7.04 17.75 -29.56
CA LYS A 6 7.36 16.34 -29.77
C LYS A 6 7.95 15.70 -28.51
N VAL A 7 8.87 16.39 -27.84
CA VAL A 7 9.52 15.91 -26.61
C VAL A 7 8.49 15.82 -25.47
N LEU A 8 7.62 16.83 -25.34
CA LEU A 8 6.55 16.80 -24.34
C LEU A 8 5.62 15.59 -24.54
N PHE A 9 5.15 15.37 -25.78
CA PHE A 9 4.28 14.24 -26.09
C PHE A 9 4.94 12.90 -25.77
N SER A 10 6.24 12.78 -26.08
CA SER A 10 7.02 11.56 -25.86
C SER A 10 7.17 11.24 -24.37
N ILE A 11 7.42 12.26 -23.54
CA ILE A 11 7.47 12.11 -22.08
C ILE A 11 6.09 11.68 -21.54
N VAL A 12 5.01 12.31 -21.99
CA VAL A 12 3.65 11.96 -21.56
C VAL A 12 3.27 10.53 -21.97
N SER A 13 3.65 10.08 -23.17
CA SER A 13 3.41 8.69 -23.60
C SER A 13 4.20 7.68 -22.78
N ALA A 14 5.44 8.01 -22.40
CA ALA A 14 6.26 7.14 -21.55
C ALA A 14 5.64 6.97 -20.15
N VAL A 15 5.22 8.09 -19.54
CA VAL A 15 4.60 8.11 -18.21
C VAL A 15 3.28 7.33 -18.18
N THR A 16 2.45 7.48 -19.21
CA THR A 16 1.16 6.78 -19.30
C THR A 16 1.32 5.29 -19.57
N THR A 17 2.26 4.91 -20.44
CA THR A 17 2.57 3.49 -20.73
C THR A 17 3.08 2.76 -19.49
N MET A 18 4.01 3.36 -18.75
CA MET A 18 4.52 2.79 -17.50
C MET A 18 3.43 2.64 -16.44
N MET A 19 2.51 3.61 -16.36
CA MET A 19 1.39 3.55 -15.41
C MET A 19 0.42 2.42 -15.76
N ALA A 20 0.10 2.24 -17.05
CA ALA A 20 -0.75 1.15 -17.52
C ALA A 20 -0.12 -0.22 -17.23
N ALA A 21 1.17 -0.38 -17.52
CA ALA A 21 1.90 -1.61 -17.20
C ALA A 21 1.89 -1.92 -15.70
N ALA A 22 2.15 -0.91 -14.85
CA ALA A 22 2.10 -1.05 -13.40
C ALA A 22 0.71 -1.50 -12.91
N LYS A 23 -0.36 -0.89 -13.45
CA LYS A 23 -1.75 -1.27 -13.11
C LYS A 23 -2.05 -2.73 -13.45
N VAL A 24 -1.67 -3.18 -14.66
CA VAL A 24 -1.89 -4.57 -15.08
C VAL A 24 -1.19 -5.55 -14.15
N ILE A 25 0.07 -5.28 -13.79
CA ILE A 25 0.84 -6.13 -12.86
C ILE A 25 0.16 -6.21 -11.48
N ILE A 26 -0.33 -5.07 -10.97
CA ILE A 26 -1.03 -5.01 -9.69
C ILE A 26 -2.36 -5.77 -9.77
N ASP A 27 -3.17 -5.52 -10.79
CA ASP A 27 -4.48 -6.16 -10.96
C ASP A 27 -4.36 -7.69 -11.10
N LEU A 28 -3.30 -8.18 -11.78
CA LEU A 28 -2.99 -9.61 -11.86
C LEU A 28 -2.54 -10.22 -10.52
N SER A 29 -2.00 -9.40 -9.62
CA SER A 29 -1.58 -9.82 -8.29
C SER A 29 -2.75 -9.89 -7.30
N VAL A 30 -3.89 -9.26 -7.60
CA VAL A 30 -5.11 -9.32 -6.76
C VAL A 30 -5.78 -10.69 -6.94
N GLY A 31 -6.09 -11.33 -5.82
CA GLY A 31 -6.51 -12.74 -5.77
C GLY A 31 -7.81 -13.09 -6.51
N THR A 32 -7.98 -14.38 -6.81
CA THR A 32 -9.15 -14.91 -7.51
C THR A 32 -10.43 -14.92 -6.66
N LYS A 33 -11.59 -15.08 -7.29
CA LYS A 33 -12.88 -15.26 -6.59
C LYS A 33 -12.87 -16.42 -5.59
N ALA A 34 -12.10 -17.47 -5.84
CA ALA A 34 -11.97 -18.61 -4.92
C ALA A 34 -11.31 -18.15 -3.60
N ARG A 35 -10.22 -17.39 -3.68
CA ARG A 35 -9.55 -16.82 -2.51
C ARG A 35 -10.48 -15.94 -1.68
N LEU A 36 -11.30 -15.10 -2.32
CA LEU A 36 -12.28 -14.27 -1.60
C LEU A 36 -13.32 -15.10 -0.81
N LYS A 37 -13.72 -16.27 -1.32
CA LYS A 37 -14.63 -17.18 -0.59
C LYS A 37 -13.94 -17.81 0.62
N ASP A 38 -12.69 -18.21 0.45
CA ASP A 38 -11.89 -18.78 1.55
C ASP A 38 -11.60 -17.73 2.63
N ASP A 39 -11.25 -16.50 2.23
CA ASP A 39 -11.05 -15.37 3.15
C ASP A 39 -12.34 -15.08 3.96
N TYR A 40 -13.51 -15.11 3.31
CA TYR A 40 -14.80 -14.97 3.98
C TYR A 40 -15.09 -16.11 4.97
N ARG A 41 -14.90 -17.37 4.54
CA ARG A 41 -15.15 -18.54 5.41
C ARG A 41 -14.24 -18.49 6.64
N PHE A 42 -12.95 -18.22 6.44
CA PHE A 42 -11.99 -18.08 7.51
C PHE A 42 -12.37 -16.97 8.49
N ALA A 43 -12.70 -15.78 7.99
CA ALA A 43 -13.10 -14.66 8.84
C ALA A 43 -14.36 -15.00 9.66
N LYS A 44 -15.36 -15.62 9.03
CA LYS A 44 -16.59 -16.03 9.70
C LYS A 44 -16.34 -17.04 10.82
N GLU A 45 -15.54 -18.07 10.55
CA GLU A 45 -15.17 -19.10 11.53
C GLU A 45 -14.38 -18.48 12.69
N PHE A 46 -13.37 -17.67 12.39
CA PHE A 46 -12.54 -17.01 13.39
C PHE A 46 -13.33 -16.10 14.33
N PHE A 47 -14.21 -15.24 13.80
CA PHE A 47 -15.03 -14.36 14.64
C PHE A 47 -16.07 -15.14 15.45
N SER A 48 -16.63 -16.22 14.88
CA SER A 48 -17.53 -17.12 15.63
C SER A 48 -16.82 -17.81 16.80
N ASP A 49 -15.57 -18.23 16.61
CA ASP A 49 -14.77 -18.88 17.65
C ASP A 49 -14.29 -17.89 18.72
N LEU A 50 -14.05 -16.63 18.33
CA LEU A 50 -13.74 -15.51 19.22
C LEU A 50 -14.89 -15.20 20.16
N ASP A 51 -16.12 -15.10 19.63
CA ASP A 51 -17.32 -14.81 20.42
C ASP A 51 -17.66 -15.94 21.41
N ALA A 52 -17.24 -17.17 21.11
CA ALA A 52 -17.43 -18.32 22.00
C ALA A 52 -16.42 -18.38 23.17
N GLU A 53 -15.46 -17.43 23.27
CA GLU A 53 -14.39 -17.35 24.28
C GLU A 53 -13.53 -18.63 24.42
N ARG A 54 -13.48 -19.46 23.38
CA ARG A 54 -12.79 -20.77 23.40
C ARG A 54 -11.35 -20.73 22.90
N LEU A 55 -10.89 -19.59 22.40
CA LEU A 55 -9.59 -19.48 21.74
C LEU A 55 -8.47 -19.16 22.71
N HIS A 56 -7.40 -19.93 22.63
CA HIS A 56 -6.13 -19.60 23.26
C HIS A 56 -5.57 -18.27 22.69
N PRO A 57 -4.91 -17.41 23.48
CA PRO A 57 -4.38 -16.12 23.02
C PRO A 57 -3.50 -16.22 21.76
N LEU A 58 -2.68 -17.27 21.66
CA LEU A 58 -1.88 -17.53 20.45
C LEU A 58 -2.75 -17.72 19.19
N ALA A 59 -3.89 -18.41 19.31
CA ALA A 59 -4.81 -18.63 18.19
C ALA A 59 -5.49 -17.31 17.80
N VAL A 60 -5.82 -16.45 18.77
CA VAL A 60 -6.34 -15.10 18.55
C VAL A 60 -5.34 -14.26 17.74
N GLU A 61 -4.08 -14.20 18.17
CA GLU A 61 -3.03 -13.46 17.46
C GLU A 61 -2.85 -13.97 16.03
N ARG A 62 -2.76 -15.29 15.85
CA ARG A 62 -2.59 -15.91 14.53
C ARG A 62 -3.79 -15.66 13.62
N GLY A 63 -5.00 -15.67 14.16
CA GLY A 63 -6.20 -15.37 13.39
C GLY A 63 -6.24 -13.95 12.88
N TYR A 64 -5.91 -12.96 13.73
CA TYR A 64 -5.79 -11.57 13.27
C TYR A 64 -4.70 -11.37 12.22
N HIS A 65 -3.53 -12.00 12.39
CA HIS A 65 -2.47 -11.96 11.37
C HIS A 65 -2.90 -12.61 10.04
N ALA A 66 -3.69 -13.68 10.10
CA ALA A 66 -4.24 -14.34 8.92
C ALA A 66 -5.25 -13.44 8.19
N ILE A 67 -6.14 -12.75 8.92
CA ILE A 67 -7.05 -11.75 8.34
C ILE A 67 -6.27 -10.61 7.68
N ALA A 68 -5.23 -10.09 8.35
CA ALA A 68 -4.40 -9.02 7.81
C ALA A 68 -3.50 -9.45 6.65
N GLY A 69 -3.32 -10.76 6.43
CA GLY A 69 -2.38 -11.29 5.46
C GLY A 69 -0.92 -10.91 5.75
N THR A 70 -0.59 -10.53 6.98
CA THR A 70 0.76 -10.10 7.36
C THR A 70 1.05 -10.37 8.83
N ARG A 71 2.29 -10.77 9.11
CA ARG A 71 2.84 -10.89 10.47
C ARG A 71 3.51 -9.60 10.97
N GLY A 72 3.57 -8.58 10.11
CA GLY A 72 4.29 -7.35 10.42
C GLY A 72 3.59 -6.48 11.45
N ILE A 73 2.28 -6.62 11.65
CA ILE A 73 1.46 -5.71 12.46
C ILE A 73 0.98 -6.45 13.70
N ASN A 74 0.98 -5.80 14.87
CA ASN A 74 0.48 -6.41 16.10
C ASN A 74 -1.01 -6.78 15.99
N ALA A 75 -1.41 -7.88 16.62
CA ALA A 75 -2.79 -8.35 16.60
C ALA A 75 -3.78 -7.31 17.18
N THR A 76 -3.36 -6.56 18.19
CA THR A 76 -4.14 -5.45 18.79
C THR A 76 -4.45 -4.35 17.79
N ASP A 77 -3.47 -3.99 16.97
CA ASP A 77 -3.59 -2.91 15.99
C ASP A 77 -4.49 -3.36 14.83
N ILE A 78 -4.39 -4.64 14.44
CA ILE A 78 -5.29 -5.26 13.46
C ILE A 78 -6.73 -5.26 14.00
N ALA A 79 -6.94 -5.66 15.25
CA ALA A 79 -8.26 -5.64 15.88
C ALA A 79 -8.86 -4.23 15.90
N TYR A 80 -8.05 -3.20 16.18
CA TYR A 80 -8.47 -1.80 16.08
C TYR A 80 -8.84 -1.40 14.65
N LEU A 81 -8.02 -1.74 13.65
CA LEU A 81 -8.30 -1.40 12.25
C LEU A 81 -9.59 -2.03 11.75
N ILE A 82 -9.93 -3.24 12.22
CA ILE A 82 -11.16 -3.95 11.87
C ILE A 82 -12.40 -3.37 12.57
N SER A 83 -12.24 -2.66 13.70
CA SER A 83 -13.37 -2.01 14.37
C SER A 83 -13.76 -0.65 13.76
N LEU A 84 -12.91 -0.11 12.86
CA LEU A 84 -13.19 1.10 12.10
C LEU A 84 -14.17 0.86 10.95
N ASP A 85 -14.83 1.93 10.51
CA ASP A 85 -15.65 1.91 9.30
C ASP A 85 -14.83 1.50 8.07
N LYS A 86 -15.41 0.62 7.25
CA LYS A 86 -14.80 -0.03 6.08
C LYS A 86 -13.52 -0.81 6.45
N PRO A 87 -13.63 -1.87 7.28
CA PRO A 87 -12.49 -2.54 7.91
C PRO A 87 -11.45 -3.08 6.91
N GLN A 88 -11.91 -3.71 5.83
CA GLN A 88 -11.03 -4.24 4.79
C GLN A 88 -10.15 -3.14 4.15
N ARG A 89 -10.76 -1.98 3.88
CA ARG A 89 -10.05 -0.83 3.28
C ARG A 89 -9.06 -0.26 4.27
N ARG A 90 -9.45 -0.05 5.53
CA ARG A 90 -8.58 0.49 6.59
C ARG A 90 -7.38 -0.40 6.86
N LEU A 91 -7.59 -1.71 6.94
CA LEU A 91 -6.54 -2.69 7.14
C LEU A 91 -5.55 -2.68 5.96
N THR A 92 -6.08 -2.67 4.73
CA THR A 92 -5.26 -2.59 3.51
C THR A 92 -4.46 -1.29 3.46
N ASP A 93 -5.11 -0.14 3.66
CA ASP A 93 -4.46 1.17 3.67
C ASP A 93 -3.37 1.27 4.74
N TYR A 94 -3.60 0.71 5.93
CA TYR A 94 -2.60 0.67 7.00
C TYR A 94 -1.41 -0.21 6.62
N VAL A 95 -1.64 -1.42 6.09
CA VAL A 95 -0.57 -2.31 5.61
C VAL A 95 0.28 -1.60 4.55
N PHE A 96 -0.34 -0.93 3.58
CA PHE A 96 0.37 -0.18 2.54
C PHE A 96 1.11 1.04 3.09
N SER A 97 0.53 1.77 4.05
CA SER A 97 1.07 3.03 4.55
C SER A 97 1.94 2.92 5.81
N ARG A 98 2.17 1.71 6.34
CA ARG A 98 2.91 1.44 7.59
C ARG A 98 4.29 2.13 7.70
N ALA A 99 4.97 2.34 6.58
CA ALA A 99 6.23 3.09 6.55
C ALA A 99 6.08 4.55 7.02
N TYR A 100 4.88 5.12 6.90
CA TYR A 100 4.57 6.53 7.11
C TYR A 100 3.69 6.79 8.35
N VAL A 101 2.87 5.82 8.74
CA VAL A 101 1.99 5.91 9.91
C VAL A 101 2.44 4.99 11.03
N ASP A 102 2.03 5.34 12.24
CA ASP A 102 2.15 4.51 13.44
C ASP A 102 0.85 4.53 14.23
N MET A 103 0.66 3.53 15.09
CA MET A 103 -0.44 3.56 16.05
C MET A 103 0.03 4.31 17.31
N ASP A 104 -0.63 5.41 17.63
CA ASP A 104 -0.31 6.18 18.83
C ASP A 104 -0.85 5.43 20.06
N ALA A 105 0.06 4.89 20.88
CA ALA A 105 -0.26 4.13 22.09
C ALA A 105 -1.06 4.94 23.11
N SER A 106 -0.95 6.28 23.09
CA SER A 106 -1.63 7.15 24.05
C SER A 106 -3.09 7.41 23.68
N ASN A 107 -3.38 7.60 22.39
CA ASN A 107 -4.70 8.00 21.91
C ASN A 107 -5.47 6.88 21.22
N HIS A 108 -4.87 5.70 21.03
CA HIS A 108 -5.43 4.60 20.23
C HIS A 108 -5.95 5.10 18.87
N LYS A 109 -5.14 5.93 18.22
CA LYS A 109 -5.44 6.55 16.92
C LYS A 109 -4.23 6.38 16.00
N ILE A 110 -4.51 6.31 14.70
CA ILE A 110 -3.45 6.20 13.70
C ILE A 110 -2.89 7.61 13.48
N ALA A 111 -1.59 7.78 13.69
CA ALA A 111 -0.91 9.05 13.56
C ALA A 111 0.27 8.94 12.59
N PHE A 112 0.69 10.08 12.05
CA PHE A 112 1.88 10.13 11.20
C PHE A 112 3.16 10.06 12.02
N LYS A 113 4.15 9.31 11.52
CA LYS A 113 5.52 9.30 12.07
C LYS A 113 6.18 10.68 11.92
N GLN A 114 7.19 10.95 12.75
CA GLN A 114 7.66 12.32 12.98
C GLN A 114 8.36 13.09 11.83
N PRO A 115 8.67 12.56 10.61
CA PRO A 115 8.91 13.46 9.47
C PRO A 115 7.65 13.76 8.64
N TYR A 116 6.54 13.05 8.83
CA TYR A 116 5.32 13.12 8.00
C TYR A 116 4.14 13.83 8.68
N ARG A 117 4.33 14.32 9.91
CA ARG A 117 3.29 14.96 10.72
C ARG A 117 2.69 16.19 10.03
N THR A 118 3.54 17.01 9.40
CA THR A 118 3.13 18.25 8.73
C THR A 118 2.63 17.99 7.31
N ALA A 119 1.50 18.61 6.95
CA ALA A 119 0.93 18.51 5.59
C ALA A 119 1.90 18.97 4.49
N PHE A 120 2.70 20.01 4.78
CA PHE A 120 3.72 20.51 3.87
C PHE A 120 4.80 19.46 3.57
N SER A 121 5.33 18.78 4.60
CA SER A 121 6.33 17.71 4.43
C SER A 121 5.80 16.57 3.55
N ARG A 122 4.54 16.16 3.76
CA ARG A 122 3.90 15.13 2.93
C ARG A 122 3.73 15.58 1.49
N ARG A 123 3.26 16.81 1.26
CA ARG A 123 3.04 17.35 -0.08
C ARG A 123 4.36 17.48 -0.85
N TRP A 124 5.41 17.98 -0.21
CA TRP A 124 6.75 18.06 -0.81
C TRP A 124 7.28 16.69 -1.22
N ARG A 125 7.19 15.69 -0.33
CA ARG A 125 7.64 14.32 -0.62
C ARG A 125 6.79 13.65 -1.71
N LYS A 126 5.48 13.88 -1.75
CA LYS A 126 4.62 13.44 -2.87
C LYS A 126 5.06 14.05 -4.20
N CYS A 127 5.35 15.35 -4.22
CA CYS A 127 5.87 16.01 -5.43
C CYS A 127 7.22 15.41 -5.84
N TRP A 128 8.11 15.13 -4.88
CA TRP A 128 9.41 14.52 -5.14
C TRP A 128 9.28 13.09 -5.70
N GLU A 129 8.42 12.25 -5.14
CA GLU A 129 8.17 10.90 -5.68
C GLU A 129 7.52 10.94 -7.07
N CYS A 130 6.62 11.90 -7.32
CA CYS A 130 6.04 12.11 -8.65
C CYS A 130 7.12 12.52 -9.67
N LEU A 131 8.03 13.43 -9.29
CA LEU A 131 9.12 13.86 -10.15
C LEU A 131 10.08 12.70 -10.47
N LYS A 132 10.46 11.90 -9.45
CA LYS A 132 11.26 10.69 -9.66
C LYS A 132 10.59 9.74 -10.62
N TYR A 133 9.29 9.50 -10.46
CA TYR A 133 8.53 8.63 -11.36
C TYR A 133 8.63 9.10 -12.81
N VAL A 134 8.40 10.39 -13.08
CA VAL A 134 8.48 10.95 -14.44
C VAL A 134 9.88 10.79 -15.02
N VAL A 135 10.92 11.11 -14.25
CA VAL A 135 12.32 11.01 -14.71
C VAL A 135 12.71 9.55 -14.96
N LEU A 136 12.39 8.64 -14.03
CA LEU A 136 12.72 7.22 -14.16
C LEU A 136 11.92 6.54 -15.28
N ALA A 137 10.65 6.87 -15.47
CA ALA A 137 9.84 6.37 -16.58
C ALA A 137 10.39 6.84 -17.94
N ALA A 138 10.81 8.11 -18.01
CA ALA A 138 11.45 8.65 -19.21
C ALA A 138 12.80 7.96 -19.50
N ILE A 139 13.62 7.68 -18.49
CA ILE A 139 14.89 6.94 -18.64
C ILE A 139 14.63 5.48 -19.05
N ALA A 140 13.67 4.82 -18.41
CA ALA A 140 13.32 3.43 -18.72
C ALA A 140 12.96 3.23 -20.20
N LEU A 141 12.22 4.19 -20.75
CA LEU A 141 11.76 4.20 -22.14
C LEU A 141 12.61 5.10 -23.06
N ALA A 142 13.73 5.66 -22.57
CA ALA A 142 14.60 6.54 -23.34
C ALA A 142 15.05 5.93 -24.68
N PRO A 143 15.39 4.63 -24.79
CA PRO A 143 15.74 4.02 -26.07
C PRO A 143 14.63 4.18 -27.13
N PHE A 144 13.36 4.08 -26.73
CA PHE A 144 12.22 4.32 -27.62
C PHE A 144 12.01 5.81 -27.95
N LEU A 145 12.27 6.70 -26.99
CA LEU A 145 12.06 8.15 -27.16
C LEU A 145 13.08 8.77 -28.12
N VAL A 146 14.32 8.28 -28.12
CA VAL A 146 15.42 8.83 -28.93
C VAL A 146 15.35 8.36 -30.39
N VAL A 147 15.05 7.08 -30.61
CA VAL A 147 15.16 6.45 -31.94
C VAL A 147 13.83 6.48 -32.70
N GLY A 148 12.72 6.69 -31.98
CA GLY A 148 11.37 6.61 -32.52
C GLY A 148 10.93 5.16 -32.72
N VAL A 149 9.62 4.94 -32.71
CA VAL A 149 8.97 3.62 -32.71
C VAL A 149 9.22 2.80 -34.00
N LEU A 150 9.90 3.33 -35.02
CA LEU A 150 9.96 2.70 -36.36
C LEU A 150 11.37 2.29 -36.82
N ARG A 151 12.42 2.56 -36.03
CA ARG A 151 13.80 2.14 -36.34
C ARG A 151 14.32 1.19 -35.26
N TYR A 152 13.89 -0.06 -35.36
CA TYR A 152 14.23 -1.12 -34.42
C TYR A 152 15.59 -1.75 -34.75
N ASP A 153 16.67 -0.98 -34.64
CA ASP A 153 18.00 -1.62 -34.64
C ASP A 153 18.14 -2.48 -33.38
N LEU A 154 18.75 -3.66 -33.54
CA LEU A 154 18.85 -4.69 -32.50
C LEU A 154 19.51 -4.16 -31.22
N GLU A 155 20.42 -3.19 -31.35
CA GLU A 155 21.13 -2.54 -30.25
C GLU A 155 20.18 -1.81 -29.28
N TYR A 156 19.15 -1.14 -29.79
CA TYR A 156 18.19 -0.40 -28.95
C TYR A 156 17.20 -1.32 -28.24
N LEU A 157 16.86 -2.46 -28.86
CA LEU A 157 16.08 -3.51 -28.21
C LEU A 157 16.84 -4.15 -27.06
N MET A 158 18.14 -4.42 -27.24
CA MET A 158 19.00 -4.91 -26.16
C MET A 158 19.09 -3.91 -25.01
N LEU A 159 19.21 -2.62 -25.33
CA LEU A 159 19.24 -1.56 -24.32
C LEU A 159 17.93 -1.53 -23.50
N LEU A 160 16.78 -1.74 -24.15
CA LEU A 160 15.49 -1.79 -23.47
C LEU A 160 15.38 -2.93 -22.44
N ILE A 161 15.91 -4.10 -22.79
CA ILE A 161 15.92 -5.28 -21.90
C ILE A 161 16.69 -4.97 -20.61
N VAL A 162 17.64 -4.04 -20.64
CA VAL A 162 18.39 -3.59 -19.47
C VAL A 162 17.70 -2.42 -18.76
N THR A 163 17.25 -1.40 -19.50
CA THR A 163 16.72 -0.17 -18.90
C THR A 163 15.36 -0.37 -18.25
N VAL A 164 14.47 -1.18 -18.85
CA VAL A 164 13.11 -1.36 -18.34
C VAL A 164 13.07 -2.10 -17.00
N PRO A 165 13.76 -3.24 -16.80
CA PRO A 165 13.76 -3.89 -15.49
C PRO A 165 14.37 -3.03 -14.39
N ILE A 166 15.46 -2.31 -14.68
CA ILE A 166 16.16 -1.51 -13.68
C ILE A 166 15.37 -0.23 -13.36
N PHE A 167 15.14 0.62 -14.36
CA PHE A 167 14.49 1.92 -14.14
C PHE A 167 12.97 1.80 -14.04
N GLY A 168 12.36 0.82 -14.68
CA GLY A 168 10.92 0.58 -14.58
C GLY A 168 10.51 0.11 -13.20
N THR A 169 11.25 -0.81 -12.56
CA THR A 169 10.94 -1.21 -11.16
C THR A 169 11.12 -0.06 -10.18
N LEU A 170 12.16 0.76 -10.35
CA LEU A 170 12.36 1.98 -9.56
C LEU A 170 11.23 2.99 -9.77
N ALA A 171 10.78 3.19 -11.01
CA ALA A 171 9.65 4.06 -11.33
C ALA A 171 8.37 3.57 -10.65
N VAL A 172 8.05 2.28 -10.77
CA VAL A 172 6.89 1.67 -10.11
C VAL A 172 6.98 1.84 -8.58
N ASN A 173 8.15 1.65 -7.97
CA ASN A 173 8.33 1.84 -6.55
C ASN A 173 8.07 3.31 -6.11
N SER A 174 8.53 4.29 -6.89
CA SER A 174 8.21 5.70 -6.64
C SER A 174 6.71 6.00 -6.77
N LEU A 175 6.03 5.42 -7.77
CA LEU A 175 4.58 5.54 -7.92
C LEU A 175 3.84 4.90 -6.73
N VAL A 176 4.26 3.72 -6.29
CA VAL A 176 3.69 3.05 -5.11
C VAL A 176 3.89 3.91 -3.86
N ASN A 177 5.07 4.49 -3.65
CA ASN A 177 5.32 5.36 -2.50
C ASN A 177 4.45 6.62 -2.51
N TYR A 178 4.17 7.19 -3.69
CA TYR A 178 3.19 8.27 -3.83
C TYR A 178 1.80 7.84 -3.34
N VAL A 179 1.31 6.68 -3.81
CA VAL A 179 0.01 6.12 -3.40
C VAL A 179 -0.02 5.82 -1.90
N ARG A 180 1.05 5.25 -1.33
CA ARG A 180 1.15 4.95 0.10
C ARG A 180 0.99 6.18 0.98
N ILE A 181 1.54 7.33 0.58
CA ILE A 181 1.35 8.60 1.30
C ILE A 181 -0.11 9.06 1.20
N GLY A 182 -0.77 8.87 0.06
CA GLY A 182 -2.20 9.15 -0.12
C GLY A 182 -3.09 8.29 0.79
N CYS A 183 -2.88 6.97 0.79
CA CYS A 183 -3.56 6.04 1.70
C CYS A 183 -3.36 6.43 3.17
N ALA A 184 -2.14 6.83 3.55
CA ALA A 184 -1.84 7.31 4.89
C ALA A 184 -2.68 8.53 5.29
N GLU A 185 -2.84 9.49 4.37
CA GLU A 185 -3.65 10.70 4.59
C GLU A 185 -5.13 10.39 4.76
N GLU A 186 -5.68 9.51 3.92
CA GLU A 186 -7.08 9.09 4.02
C GLU A 186 -7.35 8.30 5.30
N LEU A 187 -6.42 7.43 5.69
CA LEU A 187 -6.47 6.64 6.91
C LEU A 187 -6.42 7.50 8.18
N VAL A 188 -5.56 8.53 8.21
CA VAL A 188 -5.47 9.43 9.35
C VAL A 188 -6.68 10.37 9.43
N LYS A 189 -7.22 10.80 8.28
CA LYS A 189 -8.36 11.72 8.24
C LYS A 189 -9.67 11.08 8.68
N GLU A 190 -9.87 9.80 8.37
CA GLU A 190 -11.15 9.12 8.59
C GLU A 190 -11.01 7.92 9.53
N GLN A 191 -11.12 8.19 10.84
CA GLN A 191 -11.07 7.17 11.90
C GLN A 191 -12.41 7.09 12.64
N ARG A 192 -13.49 6.86 11.90
CA ARG A 192 -14.81 6.67 12.49
C ARG A 192 -14.94 5.22 12.94
N LEU A 193 -15.19 5.00 14.24
CA LEU A 193 -15.46 3.68 14.79
C LEU A 193 -16.82 3.19 14.32
N HIS A 194 -16.91 1.93 13.90
CA HIS A 194 -18.16 1.27 13.54
C HIS A 194 -18.71 0.43 14.70
N THR A 195 -17.82 -0.09 15.55
CA THR A 195 -18.14 -0.96 16.70
C THR A 195 -17.82 -0.26 18.03
N PRO A 196 -18.66 -0.39 19.09
CA PRO A 196 -18.36 0.18 20.41
C PRO A 196 -17.06 -0.42 21.00
N LEU A 197 -16.30 0.42 21.73
CA LEU A 197 -14.96 0.14 22.31
C LEU A 197 -14.80 -1.17 23.12
N ILE A 198 -15.90 -1.81 23.50
CA ILE A 198 -15.97 -2.95 24.43
C ILE A 198 -15.19 -4.18 23.90
N GLN A 199 -15.18 -4.42 22.58
CA GLN A 199 -14.43 -5.55 22.01
C GLN A 199 -12.90 -5.36 22.06
N LEU A 200 -12.41 -4.11 22.02
CA LEU A 200 -10.97 -3.81 22.09
C LEU A 200 -10.40 -4.04 23.49
N GLU A 201 -11.20 -3.77 24.53
CA GLU A 201 -10.82 -3.97 25.92
C GLU A 201 -10.65 -5.46 26.23
N ASN A 202 -11.47 -6.33 25.64
CA ASN A 202 -11.36 -7.78 25.81
C ASN A 202 -10.10 -8.35 25.13
N VAL A 203 -9.76 -7.88 23.92
CA VAL A 203 -8.49 -8.24 23.26
C VAL A 203 -7.29 -7.74 24.07
N GLY A 204 -7.34 -6.49 24.55
CA GLY A 204 -6.30 -5.92 25.42
C GLY A 204 -6.11 -6.71 26.71
N LYS A 205 -7.19 -7.12 27.38
CA LYS A 205 -7.16 -7.96 28.59
C LYS A 205 -6.63 -9.37 28.31
N ALA A 206 -6.99 -9.99 27.18
CA ALA A 206 -6.49 -11.29 26.77
C ALA A 206 -4.97 -11.28 26.50
N VAL A 207 -4.46 -10.20 25.90
CA VAL A 207 -3.02 -10.02 25.63
C VAL A 207 -2.25 -9.59 26.89
N ALA A 208 -2.84 -8.75 27.75
CA ALA A 208 -2.18 -8.24 28.97
C ALA A 208 -2.08 -9.29 30.08
N ARG A 209 -3.04 -10.22 30.19
CA ARG A 209 -3.04 -11.30 31.21
C ARG A 209 -1.83 -12.23 31.17
N HIS A 210 -1.04 -12.22 30.09
CA HIS A 210 0.15 -13.05 29.93
C HIS A 210 1.46 -12.25 29.84
N ARG A 211 1.42 -10.92 30.05
CA ARG A 211 2.63 -10.08 30.22
C ARG A 211 3.01 -9.82 31.69
N ALA A 212 2.17 -10.26 32.64
CA ALA A 212 2.45 -10.28 34.08
C ALA A 212 2.75 -11.72 34.51
#